data_AF-A0A4Q2LP38-F1
#
_entry.id   AF-A0A4Q2LP38-F1
#
_cell.length_a   1.000
_cell.length_b   1.000
_cell.length_c   1.000
_cell.angle_alpha   90.00
_cell.angle_beta   90.00
_cell.angle_gamma   90.00
#
_symmetry.space_group_name_H-M   'P 1'
#
loop_
_entity.id
_entity.type
_entity.pdbx_description
1 polymer ?
#
loop_
_entity_poly.entity_id
_entity_poly.type
_entity_poly.pdbx_seq_one_letter_code
_entity_poly.pdbx_strand_id
1 'polypeptide(L)'
;MLRKFGIVFVFILSTLILGCSQEESKPLVVPSEYQHAKDMLNHLYDEGLNIQEINNSKYTAIFNTNPNYSMFIRTDMGIFELVHLEHKNGKEIDIAVEETDNGDFKYVVSENGVERLLILGIENYFNKSDEYITITREKDLNDKIKQALKTQ
;
A
#
# COMPACT_ATOMS: atom_id res chain seq x y z
N MET A 1 46.89 63.29 5.86
CA MET A 1 46.61 62.11 6.70
C MET A 1 45.44 61.35 6.08
N LEU A 2 45.72 60.12 5.67
CA LEU A 2 44.79 59.15 5.06
C LEU A 2 43.78 58.66 6.11
N ARG A 3 42.48 58.67 5.83
CA ARG A 3 41.55 57.67 6.39
C ARG A 3 40.54 57.26 5.33
N LYS A 4 40.95 56.22 4.59
CA LYS A 4 40.08 55.33 3.82
C LYS A 4 39.27 54.51 4.84
N PHE A 5 37.95 54.63 4.86
CA PHE A 5 37.11 53.62 5.50
C PHE A 5 36.73 52.60 4.43
N GLY A 6 37.45 51.48 4.46
CA GLY A 6 37.23 50.35 3.57
C GLY A 6 35.92 49.65 3.89
N ILE A 7 35.11 49.44 2.86
CA ILE A 7 33.99 48.52 2.82
C ILE A 7 34.55 47.11 3.07
N VAL A 8 34.22 46.49 4.20
CA VAL A 8 34.45 45.05 4.39
C VAL A 8 33.11 44.35 4.26
N PHE A 9 32.85 43.98 3.01
CA PHE A 9 31.80 43.11 2.54
C PHE A 9 32.15 41.68 3.00
N VAL A 10 31.71 41.26 4.19
CA VAL A 10 31.81 39.85 4.59
C VAL A 10 30.56 39.15 4.08
N PHE A 11 30.62 38.72 2.82
CA PHE A 11 29.77 37.67 2.28
C PHE A 11 30.07 36.39 3.07
N ILE A 12 29.43 36.20 4.23
CA ILE A 12 29.23 34.87 4.79
C ILE A 12 28.05 34.27 4.02
N LEU A 13 28.29 34.01 2.74
CA LEU A 13 27.51 33.05 1.98
C LEU A 13 27.99 31.69 2.48
N SER A 14 27.58 31.35 3.70
CA SER A 14 27.56 29.98 4.17
C SER A 14 26.69 29.24 3.18
N THR A 15 27.35 28.64 2.19
CA THR A 15 26.88 27.50 1.44
C THR A 15 26.51 26.45 2.47
N LEU A 16 25.28 26.55 2.94
CA LEU A 16 24.55 25.48 3.57
C LEU A 16 24.48 24.43 2.46
N ILE A 17 25.51 23.59 2.40
CA ILE A 17 25.47 22.33 1.70
C ILE A 17 24.43 21.54 2.50
N LEU A 18 23.16 21.76 2.16
CA LEU A 18 22.09 20.80 2.34
C LEU A 18 22.54 19.59 1.56
N GLY A 19 23.39 18.78 2.19
CA GLY A 19 23.44 17.36 1.90
C GLY A 19 22.06 16.86 2.25
N CYS A 20 21.13 16.99 1.30
CA CYS A 20 20.05 16.02 1.17
C CYS A 20 20.79 14.69 1.08
N SER A 21 20.92 14.01 2.22
CA SER A 21 21.13 12.58 2.25
C SER A 21 19.96 12.02 1.48
N GLN A 22 20.15 11.89 0.17
CA GLN A 22 19.27 11.14 -0.69
C GLN A 22 19.52 9.71 -0.23
N GLU A 23 18.76 9.31 0.78
CA GLU A 23 18.75 7.97 1.32
C GLU A 23 18.36 7.11 0.12
N GLU A 24 19.36 6.50 -0.53
CA GLU A 24 19.14 5.66 -1.69
C GLU A 24 18.17 4.58 -1.23
N SER A 25 16.94 4.64 -1.73
CA SER A 25 15.91 3.67 -1.40
C SER A 25 16.45 2.31 -1.84
N LYS A 26 16.66 1.42 -0.86
CA LYS A 26 17.11 0.07 -1.17
C LYS A 26 16.08 -0.55 -2.14
N PRO A 27 16.54 -1.25 -3.19
CA PRO A 27 15.63 -1.86 -4.14
C PRO A 27 14.68 -2.81 -3.43
N LEU A 28 13.41 -2.81 -3.83
CA LEU A 28 12.40 -3.72 -3.30
C LEU A 28 12.85 -5.17 -3.50
N VAL A 29 12.97 -5.91 -2.41
CA VAL A 29 13.25 -7.35 -2.43
C VAL A 29 11.96 -8.10 -2.13
N VAL A 30 11.40 -8.76 -3.14
CA VAL A 30 10.20 -9.60 -3.00
C VAL A 30 10.64 -11.03 -2.62
N PRO A 31 10.18 -11.58 -1.48
CA PRO A 31 10.46 -12.97 -1.11
C PRO A 31 9.95 -13.97 -2.14
N SER A 32 10.63 -15.11 -2.26
CA SER A 32 10.34 -16.13 -3.30
C SER A 32 8.91 -16.67 -3.23
N GLU A 33 8.34 -16.79 -2.04
CA GLU A 33 6.96 -17.23 -1.80
C GLU A 33 5.92 -16.25 -2.38
N TYR A 34 6.30 -14.98 -2.56
CA TYR A 34 5.45 -13.90 -3.09
C TYR A 34 5.81 -13.50 -4.52
N GLN A 35 6.62 -14.31 -5.19
CA GLN A 35 7.06 -14.04 -6.56
C GLN A 35 5.90 -13.94 -7.56
N HIS A 36 4.75 -14.55 -7.25
CA HIS A 36 3.51 -14.45 -8.01
C HIS A 36 2.94 -13.01 -8.06
N ALA A 37 3.25 -12.17 -7.07
CA ALA A 37 2.78 -10.79 -6.98
C ALA A 37 3.88 -9.76 -7.28
N LYS A 38 5.07 -10.18 -7.73
CA LYS A 38 6.21 -9.29 -7.91
C LYS A 38 5.89 -8.10 -8.81
N ASP A 39 5.19 -8.32 -9.92
CA ASP A 39 4.90 -7.25 -10.87
C ASP A 39 3.97 -6.20 -10.25
N MET A 40 2.97 -6.64 -9.49
CA MET A 40 2.09 -5.76 -8.71
C MET A 40 2.85 -5.00 -7.62
N LEU A 41 3.76 -5.66 -6.89
CA LEU A 41 4.56 -5.03 -5.84
C LEU A 41 5.56 -4.01 -6.40
N ASN A 42 6.19 -4.33 -7.52
CA ASN A 42 7.06 -3.41 -8.26
C ASN A 42 6.27 -2.20 -8.76
N HIS A 43 5.07 -2.42 -9.30
CA HIS A 43 4.21 -1.33 -9.76
C HIS A 43 3.83 -0.38 -8.63
N LEU A 44 3.44 -0.91 -7.46
CA LEU A 44 3.19 -0.08 -6.28
C LEU A 44 4.43 0.70 -5.85
N TYR A 45 5.60 0.08 -5.90
CA TYR A 45 6.87 0.73 -5.59
C TYR A 45 7.21 1.85 -6.58
N ASP A 46 7.03 1.62 -7.88
CA ASP A 46 7.27 2.61 -8.94
C ASP A 46 6.31 3.81 -8.84
N GLU A 47 5.09 3.57 -8.35
CA GLU A 47 4.13 4.63 -8.01
C GLU A 47 4.48 5.37 -6.71
N GLY A 48 5.59 5.02 -6.05
CA GLY A 48 6.15 5.71 -4.89
C GLY A 48 5.66 5.18 -3.54
N LEU A 49 5.17 3.94 -3.47
CA LEU A 49 4.86 3.28 -2.22
C LEU A 49 6.07 2.50 -1.69
N ASN A 50 6.66 2.94 -0.58
CA ASN A 50 7.83 2.27 -0.03
C ASN A 50 7.42 1.06 0.82
N ILE A 51 7.63 -0.15 0.29
CA ILE A 51 7.36 -1.39 1.01
C ILE A 51 8.51 -1.70 1.97
N GLN A 52 8.18 -1.86 3.26
CA GLN A 52 9.13 -2.09 4.34
C GLN A 52 9.16 -3.55 4.80
N GLU A 53 8.01 -4.23 4.75
CA GLU A 53 7.84 -5.59 5.29
C GLU A 53 6.75 -6.34 4.50
N ILE A 54 6.97 -7.63 4.24
CA ILE A 54 5.98 -8.53 3.62
C ILE A 54 5.89 -9.81 4.45
N ASN A 55 4.70 -10.12 4.94
CA ASN A 55 4.40 -11.29 5.78
C ASN A 55 3.19 -12.05 5.24
N ASN A 56 2.93 -13.24 5.79
CA ASN A 56 1.72 -14.00 5.48
C ASN A 56 0.48 -13.30 6.04
N SER A 57 -0.53 -13.14 5.21
CA SER A 57 -1.84 -12.66 5.62
C SER A 57 -2.72 -13.80 6.13
N LYS A 58 -3.75 -13.43 6.90
CA LYS A 58 -4.83 -14.32 7.35
C LYS A 58 -5.99 -14.43 6.35
N TYR A 59 -6.03 -13.60 5.30
CA TYR A 59 -7.20 -13.50 4.40
C TYR A 59 -7.29 -14.64 3.36
N THR A 60 -6.33 -15.55 3.34
CA THR A 60 -6.33 -16.75 2.48
C THR A 60 -7.64 -17.52 2.53
N ALA A 61 -8.17 -17.77 3.74
CA ALA A 61 -9.36 -18.58 3.94
C ALA A 61 -10.65 -17.89 3.47
N ILE A 62 -10.66 -16.55 3.44
CA ILE A 62 -11.82 -15.77 3.03
C ILE A 62 -11.96 -15.78 1.52
N PHE A 63 -10.86 -15.59 0.79
CA PHE A 63 -10.85 -15.49 -0.67
C PHE A 63 -10.41 -16.78 -1.38
N ASN A 64 -10.36 -17.89 -0.65
CA ASN A 64 -10.06 -19.22 -1.16
C ASN A 64 -8.82 -19.28 -2.08
N THR A 65 -7.78 -18.53 -1.74
CA THR A 65 -6.54 -18.51 -2.51
C THR A 65 -5.68 -19.69 -2.08
N ASN A 66 -5.59 -20.73 -2.90
CA ASN A 66 -4.79 -21.92 -2.62
C ASN A 66 -3.85 -22.22 -3.80
N PRO A 67 -2.52 -22.16 -3.62
CA PRO A 67 -1.79 -21.96 -2.35
C PRO A 67 -1.87 -20.53 -1.79
N ASN A 68 -1.31 -20.31 -0.57
CA ASN A 68 -1.48 -19.03 0.14
C ASN A 68 -0.85 -17.86 -0.62
N TYR A 69 -1.69 -17.06 -1.27
CA TYR A 69 -1.30 -15.87 -2.02
C TYR A 69 -1.80 -14.59 -1.39
N SER A 70 -1.93 -14.59 -0.06
CA SER A 70 -2.33 -13.40 0.69
C SER A 70 -1.16 -12.89 1.53
N MET A 71 -0.88 -11.61 1.40
CA MET A 71 0.27 -10.92 2.00
C MET A 71 -0.18 -9.77 2.88
N PHE A 72 0.40 -9.70 4.07
CA PHE A 72 0.38 -8.51 4.92
C PHE A 72 1.58 -7.65 4.55
N ILE A 73 1.35 -6.39 4.20
CA ILE A 73 2.39 -5.48 3.70
C ILE A 73 2.43 -4.23 4.55
N ARG A 74 3.61 -3.94 5.13
CA ARG A 74 3.87 -2.67 5.81
C ARG A 74 4.56 -1.71 4.85
N THR A 75 4.08 -0.48 4.81
CA THR A 75 4.66 0.61 4.04
C THR A 75 5.01 1.78 4.94
N ASP A 76 5.60 2.82 4.36
CA ASP A 76 5.77 4.13 4.99
C ASP A 76 4.46 4.88 5.27
N MET A 77 3.38 4.54 4.58
CA MET A 77 2.06 5.18 4.72
C MET A 77 1.07 4.42 5.61
N GLY A 78 1.36 3.15 5.94
CA GLY A 78 0.47 2.33 6.75
C GLY A 78 0.57 0.84 6.41
N ILE A 79 -0.48 0.10 6.71
CA ILE A 79 -0.55 -1.34 6.45
C ILE A 79 -1.66 -1.61 5.44
N PHE A 80 -1.38 -2.51 4.50
CA PHE A 80 -2.42 -3.10 3.68
C PHE A 80 -2.20 -4.59 3.49
N GLU A 81 -3.26 -5.27 3.12
CA GLU A 81 -3.27 -6.69 2.82
C GLU A 81 -3.49 -6.83 1.32
N LEU A 82 -2.69 -7.65 0.64
CA LEU A 82 -2.76 -7.93 -0.79
C LEU A 82 -3.11 -9.40 -0.98
N VAL A 83 -4.21 -9.66 -1.67
CA VAL A 83 -4.70 -11.01 -1.96
C VAL A 83 -4.64 -11.23 -3.47
N HIS A 84 -3.86 -12.19 -3.93
CA HIS A 84 -3.76 -12.56 -5.35
C HIS A 84 -4.68 -13.74 -5.69
N LEU A 85 -5.52 -13.55 -6.70
CA LEU A 85 -6.58 -14.46 -7.14
C LEU A 85 -6.06 -15.32 -8.32
N GLU A 86 -5.51 -16.50 -8.01
CA GLU A 86 -4.83 -17.38 -8.98
C GLU A 86 -5.69 -17.76 -10.21
N HIS A 87 -7.01 -17.82 -10.06
CA HIS A 87 -7.96 -18.24 -11.11
C HIS A 87 -8.78 -17.09 -11.69
N LYS A 88 -8.26 -15.85 -11.64
CA LYS A 88 -8.76 -14.59 -12.23
C LYS A 88 -10.24 -14.57 -12.55
N ASN A 89 -11.02 -13.97 -11.66
CA ASN A 89 -12.36 -13.45 -11.88
C ASN A 89 -12.72 -12.53 -10.70
N GLY A 90 -11.78 -11.69 -10.22
CA GLY A 90 -12.05 -10.80 -9.08
C GLY A 90 -13.29 -9.91 -9.27
N LYS A 91 -13.71 -9.66 -10.52
CA LYS A 91 -15.00 -9.04 -10.84
C LYS A 91 -16.23 -9.77 -10.26
N GLU A 92 -16.20 -11.09 -10.14
CA GLU A 92 -17.28 -11.94 -9.58
C GLU A 92 -17.37 -11.89 -8.05
N ILE A 93 -16.39 -11.26 -7.37
CA ILE A 93 -16.38 -11.12 -5.91
C ILE A 93 -17.07 -9.82 -5.50
N ASP A 94 -18.29 -9.88 -5.00
CA ASP A 94 -18.95 -8.68 -4.46
C ASP A 94 -18.61 -8.49 -2.97
N ILE A 95 -18.33 -7.26 -2.58
CA ILE A 95 -18.05 -6.88 -1.18
C ILE A 95 -19.04 -5.78 -0.79
N ALA A 96 -20.06 -6.16 -0.02
CA ALA A 96 -21.04 -5.22 0.51
C ALA A 96 -20.66 -4.80 1.94
N VAL A 97 -20.78 -3.51 2.24
CA VAL A 97 -20.55 -2.96 3.58
C VAL A 97 -21.88 -2.88 4.31
N GLU A 98 -21.91 -3.43 5.52
CA GLU A 98 -23.03 -3.32 6.45
C GLU A 98 -22.52 -2.67 7.74
N GLU A 99 -22.99 -1.45 8.01
CA GLU A 99 -22.79 -0.82 9.32
C GLU A 99 -23.75 -1.46 10.32
N THR A 100 -23.22 -1.86 11.47
CA THR A 100 -24.02 -2.45 12.55
C THR A 100 -24.57 -1.37 13.48
N ASP A 101 -25.60 -1.72 14.24
CA ASP A 101 -26.18 -0.84 15.27
C ASP A 101 -25.17 -0.35 16.33
N ASN A 102 -24.03 -1.04 16.46
CA ASN A 102 -22.96 -0.71 17.40
C ASN A 102 -21.85 0.17 16.79
N GLY A 103 -21.95 0.55 15.52
CA GLY A 103 -20.92 1.29 14.78
C GLY A 103 -19.77 0.43 14.25
N ASP A 104 -19.84 -0.90 14.41
CA ASP A 104 -18.90 -1.83 13.76
C ASP A 104 -19.23 -1.97 12.27
N PHE A 105 -18.20 -2.21 11.45
CA PHE A 105 -18.35 -2.51 10.04
C PHE A 105 -18.27 -4.01 9.77
N LYS A 106 -19.29 -4.54 9.12
CA LYS A 106 -19.34 -5.90 8.58
C LYS A 106 -19.20 -5.85 7.07
N TYR A 107 -18.54 -6.86 6.51
CA TYR A 107 -18.34 -7.01 5.09
C TYR A 107 -18.87 -8.36 4.65
N VAL A 108 -19.84 -8.37 3.75
CA VAL A 108 -20.33 -9.61 3.13
C VAL A 108 -19.58 -9.79 1.82
N VAL A 109 -18.76 -10.84 1.76
CA VAL A 109 -18.01 -11.23 0.57
C VAL A 109 -18.80 -12.34 -0.13
N SER A 110 -19.29 -12.07 -1.34
CA SER A 110 -19.99 -13.06 -2.17
C SER A 110 -19.11 -13.46 -3.34
N GLU A 111 -18.87 -14.75 -3.52
CA GLU A 111 -18.16 -15.31 -4.67
C GLU A 111 -19.02 -16.42 -5.26
N ASN A 112 -19.44 -16.28 -6.51
CA ASN A 112 -20.27 -17.27 -7.21
C ASN A 112 -21.54 -17.68 -6.43
N GLY A 113 -22.14 -16.72 -5.70
CA GLY A 113 -23.33 -16.94 -4.87
C GLY A 113 -23.07 -17.58 -3.52
N VAL A 114 -21.81 -17.84 -3.15
CA VAL A 114 -21.41 -18.26 -1.81
C VAL A 114 -21.01 -17.04 -0.99
N GLU A 115 -21.78 -16.74 0.04
CA GLU A 115 -21.53 -15.61 0.94
C GLU A 115 -20.65 -16.02 2.13
N ARG A 116 -19.68 -15.16 2.45
CA ARG A 116 -18.80 -15.28 3.62
C ARG A 116 -18.79 -13.96 4.37
N LEU A 117 -18.95 -14.03 5.68
CA LEU A 117 -18.93 -12.85 6.54
C LEU A 117 -17.50 -12.53 6.98
N LEU A 118 -17.09 -11.29 6.77
CA LEU A 118 -15.84 -10.73 7.25
C LEU A 118 -16.12 -9.58 8.24
N ILE A 119 -15.86 -9.84 9.53
CA ILE A 119 -16.05 -8.86 10.60
C ILE A 119 -14.69 -8.24 10.94
N LEU A 120 -14.52 -6.95 10.65
CA LEU A 120 -13.26 -6.24 10.86
C LEU A 120 -13.29 -5.23 12.01
N GLY A 121 -14.47 -4.97 12.58
CA GLY A 121 -14.70 -4.14 13.77
C GLY A 121 -14.54 -2.63 13.55
N ILE A 122 -13.92 -2.22 12.45
CA ILE A 122 -13.73 -0.81 12.06
C ILE A 122 -13.82 -0.69 10.55
N GLU A 123 -13.89 0.55 10.04
CA GLU A 123 -13.91 0.81 8.60
C GLU A 123 -12.60 0.31 7.96
N ASN A 124 -12.76 -0.41 6.85
CA ASN A 124 -11.69 -0.84 5.96
C ASN A 124 -12.09 -0.47 4.53
N TYR A 125 -11.11 -0.05 3.76
CA TYR A 125 -11.22 0.26 2.35
C TYR A 125 -10.74 -0.93 1.52
N PHE A 126 -11.48 -1.21 0.45
CA PHE A 126 -11.21 -2.31 -0.45
C PHE A 126 -10.97 -1.78 -1.86
N ASN A 127 -9.92 -2.27 -2.52
CA ASN A 127 -9.78 -2.18 -3.97
C ASN A 127 -9.78 -3.57 -4.57
N LYS A 128 -10.26 -3.67 -5.81
CA LYS A 128 -10.46 -4.94 -6.49
C LYS A 128 -10.12 -4.79 -7.97
N SER A 129 -9.37 -5.75 -8.50
CA SER A 129 -9.15 -5.94 -9.93
C SER A 129 -9.49 -7.38 -10.31
N ASP A 130 -9.19 -7.79 -11.54
CA ASP A 130 -9.38 -9.16 -11.98
C ASP A 130 -8.45 -10.15 -11.23
N GLU A 131 -7.31 -9.64 -10.74
CA GLU A 131 -6.22 -10.43 -10.17
C GLU A 131 -5.99 -10.18 -8.68
N TYR A 132 -6.36 -9.01 -8.15
CA TYR A 132 -5.99 -8.62 -6.79
C TYR A 132 -7.14 -8.02 -6.02
N ILE A 133 -7.13 -8.26 -4.71
CA ILE A 133 -7.89 -7.50 -3.72
C ILE A 133 -6.90 -6.84 -2.77
N THR A 134 -7.09 -5.56 -2.47
CA THR A 134 -6.36 -4.87 -1.41
C THR A 134 -7.30 -4.45 -0.28
N ILE A 135 -6.83 -4.55 0.95
CA ILE A 135 -7.59 -4.19 2.16
C ILE A 135 -6.70 -3.32 3.05
N THR A 136 -7.19 -2.14 3.44
CA THR A 136 -6.45 -1.22 4.32
C THR A 136 -7.41 -0.43 5.19
N ARG A 137 -6.96 0.06 6.34
CA ARG A 137 -7.73 0.96 7.23
C ARG A 137 -7.38 2.41 7.00
N GLU A 138 -6.32 2.66 6.25
CA GLU A 138 -5.68 3.93 6.07
C GLU A 138 -6.19 4.55 4.76
N LYS A 139 -7.05 5.57 4.88
CA LYS A 139 -7.71 6.21 3.72
C LYS A 139 -6.71 6.74 2.70
N ASP A 140 -5.64 7.41 3.14
CA ASP A 140 -4.63 7.99 2.24
C ASP A 140 -3.84 6.90 1.50
N LEU A 141 -3.53 5.79 2.19
CA LEU A 141 -2.92 4.62 1.57
C LEU A 141 -3.88 3.96 0.56
N ASN A 142 -5.16 3.84 0.90
CA ASN A 142 -6.18 3.36 -0.03
C ASN A 142 -6.24 4.21 -1.30
N ASP A 143 -6.28 5.53 -1.15
CA ASP A 143 -6.36 6.45 -2.29
C ASP A 143 -5.12 6.35 -3.18
N LYS A 144 -3.94 6.18 -2.58
CA LYS A 144 -2.67 5.92 -3.28
C LYS A 144 -2.69 4.60 -4.04
N ILE A 145 -3.09 3.51 -3.40
CA ILE A 145 -3.21 2.18 -4.03
C ILE A 145 -4.24 2.22 -5.16
N LYS A 146 -5.40 2.85 -4.94
CA LYS A 146 -6.45 3.00 -5.94
C LYS A 146 -5.98 3.78 -7.15
N GLN A 147 -5.16 4.81 -6.96
CA GLN A 147 -4.56 5.55 -8.06
C GLN A 147 -3.57 4.68 -8.84
N ALA A 148 -2.67 3.97 -8.14
CA ALA A 148 -1.72 3.05 -8.76
C ALA A 148 -2.44 1.94 -9.57
N LEU A 149 -3.59 1.46 -9.10
CA LEU A 149 -4.36 0.42 -9.80
C LEU A 149 -5.16 0.92 -11.02
N LYS A 150 -5.35 2.22 -11.21
CA LYS A 150 -6.09 2.77 -12.36
C LYS A 150 -5.26 2.82 -13.65
N THR A 151 -3.95 2.65 -13.56
CA THR A 151 -3.02 2.74 -14.70
C THR A 151 -2.75 1.41 -15.39
N GLN A 152 -3.41 0.33 -14.94
CA GLN A 152 -3.42 -1.00 -15.57
C GLN A 152 -4.68 -1.19 -16.43
#